data_AF-A0A351GLI8-F1
#
_entry.id   AF-A0A351GLI8-F1
#
_cell.length_a   1.000
_cell.length_b   1.000
_cell.length_c   1.000
_cell.angle_alpha   90.00
_cell.angle_beta   90.00
_cell.angle_gamma   90.00
#
_symmetry.space_group_name_H-M   'P 1'
#
loop_
_entity.id
_entity.type
_entity.pdbx_description
1 polymer ?
#
loop_
_entity_poly.entity_id
_entity_poly.type
_entity_poly.pdbx_seq_one_letter_code
_entity_poly.pdbx_strand_id
1 'polypeptide(L)'
;MNKLPSKKDILDWISDNPTLTAKRDIAKAFGIKGPDRIELKKILRELEADGHLSKRKNSFRDPNQLPPVSIVEVMAPTSDGDLFARPLEWDGDDVEPIILFMTRKSDPALGRGDRILAKLTKVSNEQYQYEGRLIRKIGISPTRVLGVFRQTSEGGRIVPIDKTGKEWTVPEQGRRGAKDGELVLAEQIGPKARMGLPKASVVERLGNPSAPKAVSLIAIHQHGIPDHFPDDVVAEADNQKPAPLGNRTDFRDVPFVTIDPADARDHDDACFAELDPDPKNKDGYLIWVAIADVAHYVTPSSKLDQEARLRGNSTYFPDRVVPMLPDRLSGDLCSLHEGVPRASIVVRMQIDKDGQKLGHRFFRGLIKSHASLTYEEAQSAVDGAPNDKCLPLLETVIRPLYDAYHTLVKARELRAPLDLELPERRVELSDEGKVISVNFKDRLDAHKLIEEFMILANVSAAEVLIEKKSPLLFRVHEEPSDDKLESLRETAKSAGLVLAKGQVLRTKHLNMLLRQARDTEHSELINMSTLRSMTQAYYSPENFGHFGLSLRSYAHFTSPIRRYADLIVHRGLISSHGWGDDGL
;
A
#
# COMPACT_ATOMS: atom_id res chain seq x y z
N MET A 1 -12.57 -40.17 -59.38
CA MET A 1 -12.19 -38.76 -59.15
C MET A 1 -13.07 -38.24 -58.02
N ASN A 2 -12.49 -37.78 -56.91
CA ASN A 2 -13.31 -37.17 -55.84
C ASN A 2 -13.91 -35.88 -56.38
N LYS A 3 -15.24 -35.75 -56.28
CA LYS A 3 -15.97 -34.56 -56.71
C LYS A 3 -15.53 -33.40 -55.81
N LEU A 4 -14.99 -32.33 -56.39
CA LEU A 4 -14.65 -31.12 -55.63
C LEU A 4 -15.93 -30.52 -55.03
N PRO A 5 -15.92 -30.08 -53.76
CA PRO A 5 -17.09 -29.48 -53.14
C PRO A 5 -17.43 -28.15 -53.81
N SER A 6 -18.72 -27.85 -53.93
CA SER A 6 -19.17 -26.54 -54.40
C SER A 6 -18.93 -25.46 -53.34
N LYS A 7 -18.98 -24.18 -53.74
CA LYS A 7 -18.95 -23.04 -52.82
C LYS A 7 -20.01 -23.18 -51.70
N LYS A 8 -21.20 -23.64 -52.07
CA LYS A 8 -22.31 -23.86 -51.14
C LYS A 8 -22.01 -24.98 -50.14
N ASP A 9 -21.49 -26.12 -50.60
CA ASP A 9 -21.14 -27.24 -49.72
C ASP A 9 -20.10 -26.84 -48.65
N ILE A 10 -19.15 -25.98 -49.02
CA ILE A 10 -18.12 -25.48 -48.09
C ILE A 10 -18.74 -24.54 -47.04
N LEU A 11 -19.63 -23.63 -47.45
CA LEU A 11 -20.30 -22.70 -46.54
C LEU A 11 -21.22 -23.44 -45.57
N ASP A 12 -22.02 -24.38 -46.08
CA ASP A 12 -22.92 -25.22 -45.27
C ASP A 12 -22.11 -26.02 -44.24
N TRP A 13 -21.01 -26.63 -44.65
CA TRP A 13 -20.15 -27.39 -43.73
C TRP A 13 -19.46 -26.53 -42.67
N ILE A 14 -19.02 -25.31 -43.01
CA ILE A 14 -18.42 -24.36 -42.06
C ILE A 14 -19.47 -23.88 -41.05
N SER A 15 -20.69 -23.64 -41.50
CA SER A 15 -21.83 -23.28 -40.65
C SER A 15 -22.19 -24.41 -39.67
N ASP A 16 -22.21 -25.65 -40.15
CA ASP A 16 -22.52 -26.83 -39.33
C ASP A 16 -21.38 -27.23 -38.36
N ASN A 17 -20.14 -26.81 -38.65
CA ASN A 17 -18.95 -27.19 -37.88
C ASN A 17 -18.10 -25.97 -37.45
N PRO A 18 -18.65 -25.07 -36.61
CA PRO A 18 -18.04 -23.78 -36.28
C PRO A 18 -16.67 -23.88 -35.56
N THR A 19 -16.34 -25.05 -35.00
CA THR A 19 -15.06 -25.33 -34.32
C THR A 19 -14.00 -25.99 -35.21
N LEU A 20 -14.35 -26.44 -36.42
CA LEU A 20 -13.48 -27.17 -37.36
C LEU A 20 -13.22 -26.35 -38.63
N THR A 21 -12.87 -25.08 -38.48
CA THR A 21 -12.84 -24.12 -39.59
C THR A 21 -11.49 -23.98 -40.30
N ALA A 22 -10.50 -24.83 -39.97
CA ALA A 22 -9.20 -24.75 -40.62
C ALA A 22 -9.21 -25.40 -42.00
N LYS A 23 -8.36 -24.91 -42.92
CA LYS A 23 -8.23 -25.48 -44.28
C LYS A 23 -8.00 -27.00 -44.26
N ARG A 24 -7.25 -27.50 -43.26
CA ARG A 24 -6.97 -28.94 -43.10
C ARG A 24 -8.23 -29.73 -42.75
N ASP A 25 -9.12 -29.15 -41.97
CA ASP A 25 -10.35 -29.79 -41.50
C ASP A 25 -11.37 -29.85 -42.64
N ILE A 26 -11.53 -28.75 -43.38
CA ILE A 26 -12.33 -28.69 -44.62
C ILE A 26 -11.80 -29.71 -45.64
N ALA A 27 -10.48 -29.75 -45.87
CA ALA A 27 -9.89 -30.72 -46.78
C ALA A 27 -10.08 -32.18 -46.32
N LYS A 28 -10.14 -32.43 -45.00
CA LYS A 28 -10.37 -33.77 -44.45
C LYS A 28 -11.84 -34.19 -44.59
N ALA A 29 -12.77 -33.27 -44.33
CA ALA A 29 -14.20 -33.52 -44.44
C ALA A 29 -14.63 -33.86 -45.87
N PHE A 30 -14.07 -33.17 -46.86
CA PHE A 30 -14.36 -33.42 -48.28
C PHE A 30 -13.39 -34.41 -48.94
N GLY A 31 -12.55 -35.10 -48.17
CA GLY A 31 -11.63 -36.13 -48.68
C GLY A 31 -10.62 -35.63 -49.72
N ILE A 32 -10.23 -34.35 -49.66
CA ILE A 32 -9.36 -33.67 -50.64
C ILE A 32 -7.88 -33.96 -50.35
N LYS A 33 -7.19 -34.59 -51.30
CA LYS A 33 -5.78 -35.02 -51.18
C LYS A 33 -4.94 -34.50 -52.36
N GLY A 34 -3.63 -34.37 -52.13
CA GLY A 34 -2.65 -34.05 -53.18
C GLY A 34 -2.96 -32.75 -53.95
N PRO A 35 -2.93 -32.76 -55.30
CA PRO A 35 -3.07 -31.55 -56.13
C PRO A 35 -4.43 -30.86 -56.01
N ASP A 36 -5.50 -31.58 -55.63
CA ASP A 36 -6.86 -31.03 -55.46
C ASP A 36 -6.94 -29.98 -54.32
N ARG A 37 -5.92 -29.93 -53.44
CA ARG A 37 -5.78 -28.89 -52.41
C ARG A 37 -5.49 -27.49 -52.97
N ILE A 38 -5.02 -27.42 -54.21
CA ILE A 38 -4.79 -26.17 -54.94
C ILE A 38 -6.14 -25.60 -55.37
N GLU A 39 -7.05 -26.44 -55.88
CA GLU A 39 -8.40 -26.03 -56.28
C GLU A 39 -9.26 -25.63 -55.06
N LEU A 40 -9.20 -26.39 -53.95
CA LEU A 40 -9.83 -25.93 -52.69
C LEU A 40 -9.31 -24.56 -52.24
N LYS A 41 -8.03 -24.24 -52.49
CA LYS A 41 -7.45 -22.93 -52.15
C LYS A 41 -8.04 -21.81 -53.01
N LYS A 42 -8.33 -22.07 -54.28
CA LYS A 42 -8.96 -21.10 -55.18
C LYS A 42 -10.40 -20.83 -54.74
N ILE A 43 -11.18 -21.88 -54.51
CA ILE A 43 -12.58 -21.77 -54.06
C ILE A 43 -12.69 -20.99 -52.75
N LEU A 44 -11.81 -21.26 -51.76
CA LEU A 44 -11.78 -20.52 -50.49
C LEU A 44 -11.36 -19.05 -50.66
N ARG A 45 -10.49 -18.73 -51.62
CA ARG A 45 -10.09 -17.35 -51.94
C ARG A 45 -11.19 -16.59 -52.66
N GLU A 46 -11.93 -17.26 -53.54
CA GLU A 46 -13.09 -16.67 -54.19
C GLU A 46 -14.19 -16.39 -53.17
N LEU A 47 -14.48 -17.33 -52.26
CA LEU A 47 -15.42 -17.08 -51.15
C LEU A 47 -14.96 -15.94 -50.23
N GLU A 48 -13.66 -15.75 -50.06
CA GLU A 48 -13.08 -14.60 -49.33
C GLU A 48 -13.23 -13.29 -50.09
N ALA A 49 -13.01 -13.30 -51.41
CA ALA A 49 -13.19 -12.14 -52.28
C ALA A 49 -14.67 -11.75 -52.45
N ASP A 50 -15.56 -12.74 -52.46
CA ASP A 50 -17.02 -12.59 -52.54
C ASP A 50 -17.63 -12.16 -51.18
N GLY A 51 -16.82 -11.98 -50.13
CA GLY A 51 -17.24 -11.53 -48.79
C GLY A 51 -17.91 -12.61 -47.94
N HIS A 52 -18.06 -13.83 -48.44
CA HIS A 52 -18.72 -14.93 -47.72
C HIS A 52 -17.88 -15.56 -46.60
N LEU A 53 -16.55 -15.35 -46.60
CA LEU A 53 -15.65 -15.85 -45.57
C LEU A 53 -14.55 -14.83 -45.25
N SER A 54 -14.25 -14.61 -43.98
CA SER A 54 -13.06 -13.87 -43.56
C SER A 54 -11.97 -14.84 -43.08
N LYS A 55 -10.73 -14.58 -43.50
CA LYS A 55 -9.57 -15.39 -43.09
C LYS A 55 -8.89 -14.78 -41.87
N ARG A 56 -9.04 -15.40 -40.70
CA ARG A 56 -8.18 -15.12 -39.51
C ARG A 56 -7.16 -16.25 -39.32
N LYS A 57 -5.87 -15.94 -39.56
CA LYS A 57 -4.73 -16.88 -39.52
C LYS A 57 -4.91 -18.11 -40.42
N ASN A 58 -5.43 -19.22 -39.85
CA ASN A 58 -5.56 -20.53 -40.48
C ASN A 58 -7.01 -21.03 -40.57
N SER A 59 -7.99 -20.25 -40.12
CA SER A 59 -9.42 -20.60 -40.11
C SER A 59 -10.24 -19.63 -40.95
N PHE A 60 -11.25 -20.15 -41.65
CA PHE A 60 -12.23 -19.38 -42.41
C PHE A 60 -13.54 -19.31 -41.62
N ARG A 61 -14.08 -18.11 -41.41
CA ARG A 61 -15.35 -17.92 -40.70
C ARG A 61 -16.25 -17.01 -41.48
N ASP A 62 -17.55 -17.24 -41.33
CA ASP A 62 -18.58 -16.31 -41.75
C ASP A 62 -18.38 -14.97 -41.01
N PRO A 63 -18.14 -13.84 -41.72
CA PRO A 63 -17.97 -12.52 -41.11
C PRO A 63 -19.21 -12.05 -40.36
N ASN A 64 -20.39 -12.60 -40.67
CA ASN A 64 -21.65 -12.27 -40.01
C ASN A 64 -21.93 -13.22 -38.82
N GLN A 65 -20.91 -13.88 -38.26
CA GLN A 65 -21.03 -14.71 -37.06
C GLN A 65 -19.95 -14.43 -36.02
N LEU A 66 -20.39 -14.26 -34.77
CA LEU A 66 -19.47 -14.10 -33.64
C LEU A 66 -18.72 -15.39 -33.31
N PRO A 67 -17.42 -15.30 -32.94
CA PRO A 67 -16.68 -16.42 -32.36
C PRO A 67 -17.38 -17.03 -31.14
N PRO A 68 -17.25 -18.35 -30.92
CA PRO A 68 -17.78 -19.03 -29.72
C PRO A 68 -17.24 -18.50 -28.39
N VAL A 69 -16.14 -17.75 -28.42
CA VAL A 69 -15.59 -17.02 -27.26
C VAL A 69 -15.21 -15.63 -27.73
N SER A 70 -15.84 -14.61 -27.16
CA SER A 70 -15.69 -13.21 -27.56
C SER A 70 -15.65 -12.29 -26.35
N ILE A 71 -15.05 -11.12 -26.51
CA ILE A 71 -15.12 -10.05 -25.51
C ILE A 71 -16.39 -9.24 -25.78
N VAL A 72 -17.19 -9.04 -24.74
CA VAL A 72 -18.46 -8.33 -24.82
C VAL A 72 -18.52 -7.26 -23.74
N GLU A 73 -19.27 -6.19 -24.01
CA GLU A 73 -19.54 -5.10 -23.09
C GLU A 73 -20.98 -5.21 -22.57
N VAL A 74 -21.14 -5.21 -21.26
CA VAL A 74 -22.45 -5.33 -20.60
C VAL A 74 -23.25 -4.04 -20.76
N MET A 75 -24.50 -4.15 -21.20
CA MET A 75 -25.45 -3.05 -21.36
C MET A 75 -26.16 -2.76 -20.03
N ALA A 76 -26.96 -1.68 -19.99
CA ALA A 76 -27.80 -1.41 -18.82
C ALA A 76 -28.83 -2.56 -18.64
N PRO A 77 -29.07 -3.02 -17.40
CA PRO A 77 -30.13 -4.00 -17.14
C PRO A 77 -31.50 -3.46 -17.58
N THR A 78 -32.36 -4.34 -18.08
CA THR A 78 -33.75 -3.97 -18.37
C THR A 78 -34.56 -3.80 -17.08
N SER A 79 -35.76 -3.22 -17.18
CA SER A 79 -36.72 -3.11 -16.06
C SER A 79 -37.08 -4.47 -15.45
N ASP A 80 -36.96 -5.54 -16.25
CA ASP A 80 -37.27 -6.91 -15.85
C ASP A 80 -36.05 -7.65 -15.28
N GLY A 81 -34.88 -6.99 -15.22
CA GLY A 81 -33.65 -7.51 -14.62
C GLY A 81 -32.76 -8.32 -15.58
N ASP A 82 -33.10 -8.38 -16.86
CA ASP A 82 -32.27 -9.06 -17.86
C ASP A 82 -31.01 -8.26 -18.19
N LEU A 83 -29.90 -8.99 -18.34
CA LEU A 83 -28.60 -8.43 -18.68
C LEU A 83 -28.28 -8.73 -20.14
N PHE A 84 -28.19 -7.68 -20.95
CA PHE A 84 -27.73 -7.78 -22.34
C PHE A 84 -26.26 -7.35 -22.45
N ALA A 85 -25.60 -7.82 -23.50
CA ALA A 85 -24.26 -7.40 -23.87
C ALA A 85 -24.14 -7.25 -25.38
N ARG A 86 -23.18 -6.42 -25.80
CA ARG A 86 -22.81 -6.23 -27.21
C ARG A 86 -21.36 -6.67 -27.45
N PRO A 87 -21.01 -7.19 -28.64
CA PRO A 87 -19.62 -7.51 -28.96
C PRO A 87 -18.74 -6.25 -28.93
N LEU A 88 -17.51 -6.37 -28.42
CA LEU A 88 -16.57 -5.24 -28.43
C LEU A 88 -15.96 -4.97 -29.83
N GLU A 89 -15.97 -5.98 -30.68
CA GLU A 89 -15.49 -5.95 -32.06
C GLU A 89 -16.51 -6.71 -32.94
N TRP A 90 -17.09 -6.03 -33.94
CA TRP A 90 -17.98 -6.60 -34.96
C TRP A 90 -17.45 -6.21 -36.35
N ASP A 91 -17.08 -7.21 -37.13
CA ASP A 91 -16.47 -7.05 -38.48
C ASP A 91 -17.49 -7.32 -39.61
N GLY A 92 -18.78 -7.55 -39.29
CA GLY A 92 -19.83 -7.89 -40.25
C GLY A 92 -20.59 -6.66 -40.77
N ASP A 93 -21.15 -6.76 -41.97
CA ASP A 93 -21.91 -5.67 -42.62
C ASP A 93 -23.39 -5.60 -42.15
N ASP A 94 -23.84 -6.62 -41.42
CA ASP A 94 -25.18 -6.71 -40.83
C ASP A 94 -25.29 -5.98 -39.49
N VAL A 95 -26.53 -5.82 -38.99
CA VAL A 95 -26.83 -5.23 -37.67
C VAL A 95 -26.05 -5.95 -36.56
N GLU A 96 -25.41 -5.17 -35.69
CA GLU A 96 -24.63 -5.68 -34.56
C GLU A 96 -25.51 -6.62 -33.69
N PRO A 97 -25.07 -7.87 -33.46
CA PRO A 97 -25.88 -8.85 -32.75
C PRO A 97 -25.97 -8.54 -31.25
N ILE A 98 -27.17 -8.71 -30.69
CA ILE A 98 -27.44 -8.57 -29.26
C ILE A 98 -27.26 -9.92 -28.57
N ILE A 99 -26.63 -9.89 -27.38
CA ILE A 99 -26.27 -11.08 -26.62
C ILE A 99 -27.02 -11.04 -25.28
N LEU A 100 -27.89 -12.00 -25.01
CA LEU A 100 -28.49 -12.19 -23.69
C LEU A 100 -27.48 -12.87 -22.76
N PHE A 101 -27.27 -12.32 -21.58
CA PHE A 101 -26.28 -12.81 -20.63
C PHE A 101 -26.91 -13.67 -19.54
N MET A 102 -26.49 -14.94 -19.48
CA MET A 102 -27.00 -15.91 -18.52
C MET A 102 -26.13 -15.94 -17.27
N THR A 103 -26.57 -15.27 -16.20
CA THR A 103 -25.87 -15.20 -14.91
C THR A 103 -26.17 -16.40 -14.01
N ARG A 104 -25.19 -16.83 -13.20
CA ARG A 104 -25.38 -17.76 -12.08
C ARG A 104 -25.29 -17.03 -10.74
N LYS A 105 -25.88 -17.58 -9.68
CA LYS A 105 -25.75 -17.05 -8.31
C LYS A 105 -24.29 -16.93 -7.82
N SER A 106 -23.37 -17.69 -8.41
CA SER A 106 -21.94 -17.67 -8.08
C SER A 106 -21.13 -16.66 -8.89
N ASP A 107 -21.73 -16.02 -9.91
CA ASP A 107 -21.01 -15.09 -10.77
C ASP A 107 -20.88 -13.72 -10.08
N PRO A 108 -19.75 -12.99 -10.27
CA PRO A 108 -19.61 -11.63 -9.76
C PRO A 108 -20.67 -10.71 -10.37
N ALA A 109 -21.11 -9.70 -9.61
CA ALA A 109 -22.06 -8.71 -10.10
C ALA A 109 -21.50 -8.00 -11.35
N LEU A 110 -22.33 -7.90 -12.39
CA LEU A 110 -22.02 -7.27 -13.66
C LEU A 110 -22.83 -5.97 -13.79
N GLY A 111 -22.14 -4.87 -14.03
CA GLY A 111 -22.73 -3.55 -14.25
C GLY A 111 -22.57 -3.08 -15.69
N ARG A 112 -23.34 -2.05 -16.06
CA ARG A 112 -23.21 -1.38 -17.36
C ARG A 112 -21.76 -0.95 -17.61
N GLY A 113 -21.23 -1.27 -18.79
CA GLY A 113 -19.87 -0.93 -19.20
C GLY A 113 -18.81 -1.95 -18.78
N ASP A 114 -19.17 -2.97 -18.00
CA ASP A 114 -18.25 -4.06 -17.67
C ASP A 114 -17.84 -4.80 -18.95
N ARG A 115 -16.52 -4.97 -19.13
CA ARG A 115 -15.96 -5.80 -20.19
C ARG A 115 -15.72 -7.21 -19.66
N ILE A 116 -16.22 -8.19 -20.37
CA ILE A 116 -16.14 -9.60 -19.95
C ILE A 116 -15.73 -10.49 -21.10
N LEU A 117 -15.03 -11.57 -20.78
CA LEU A 117 -14.82 -12.67 -21.71
C LEU A 117 -16.00 -13.63 -21.58
N ALA A 118 -16.77 -13.80 -22.65
CA ALA A 118 -17.97 -14.61 -22.66
C ALA A 118 -17.86 -15.78 -23.64
N LYS A 119 -18.40 -16.93 -23.25
CA LYS A 119 -18.67 -18.05 -24.17
C LYS A 119 -20.04 -17.79 -24.82
N LEU A 120 -20.09 -17.74 -26.15
CA LEU A 120 -21.29 -17.43 -26.92
C LEU A 120 -21.89 -18.69 -27.55
N THR A 121 -23.22 -18.78 -27.51
CA THR A 121 -24.00 -19.82 -28.17
C THR A 121 -25.04 -19.14 -29.05
N LYS A 122 -25.06 -19.45 -30.36
CA LYS A 122 -26.04 -18.88 -31.29
C LYS A 122 -27.42 -19.45 -30.98
N VAL A 123 -28.42 -18.58 -30.96
CA VAL A 123 -29.83 -18.96 -30.73
C VAL A 123 -30.72 -18.31 -31.78
N SER A 124 -31.88 -18.92 -32.02
CA SER A 124 -32.90 -18.36 -32.92
C SER A 124 -33.97 -17.67 -32.07
N ASN A 125 -33.77 -16.38 -31.78
CA ASN A 125 -34.72 -15.55 -31.04
C ASN A 125 -34.86 -14.18 -31.75
N GLU A 126 -36.05 -13.59 -31.72
CA GLU A 126 -36.35 -12.29 -32.34
C GLU A 126 -35.69 -11.11 -31.61
N GLN A 127 -35.38 -11.24 -30.31
CA GLN A 127 -34.83 -10.15 -29.49
C GLN A 127 -33.30 -10.20 -29.32
N TYR A 128 -32.67 -11.36 -29.42
CA TYR A 128 -31.23 -11.54 -29.26
C TYR A 128 -30.74 -12.72 -30.10
N GLN A 129 -29.54 -12.60 -30.65
CA GLN A 129 -28.99 -13.60 -31.60
C GLN A 129 -28.04 -14.59 -30.92
N TYR A 130 -27.59 -14.28 -29.70
CA TYR A 130 -26.66 -15.10 -28.94
C TYR A 130 -27.00 -15.14 -27.44
N GLU A 131 -26.70 -16.26 -26.80
CA GLU A 131 -26.61 -16.38 -25.35
C GLU A 131 -25.15 -16.40 -24.90
N GLY A 132 -24.81 -15.56 -23.94
CA GLY A 132 -23.48 -15.42 -23.36
C GLY A 132 -23.40 -16.01 -21.95
N ARG A 133 -22.31 -16.73 -21.65
CA ARG A 133 -21.95 -17.15 -20.29
C ARG A 133 -20.61 -16.58 -19.88
N LEU A 134 -20.50 -16.14 -18.62
CA LEU A 134 -19.27 -15.58 -18.07
C LEU A 134 -18.15 -16.63 -18.06
N ILE A 135 -17.01 -16.28 -18.65
CA ILE A 135 -15.75 -17.01 -18.42
C ILE A 135 -14.94 -16.27 -17.35
N ARG A 136 -14.78 -14.94 -17.51
CA ARG A 136 -14.15 -14.06 -16.53
C ARG A 136 -14.49 -12.60 -16.78
N LYS A 137 -14.55 -11.80 -15.72
CA LYS A 137 -14.57 -10.33 -15.83
C LYS A 137 -13.19 -9.84 -16.25
N ILE A 138 -13.13 -8.95 -17.23
CA ILE A 138 -11.88 -8.35 -17.69
C ILE A 138 -11.70 -7.04 -16.94
N GLY A 139 -11.11 -7.14 -15.74
CA GLY A 139 -10.59 -5.97 -15.04
C GLY A 139 -9.32 -5.52 -15.74
N ILE A 140 -9.40 -4.47 -16.55
CA ILE A 140 -8.21 -3.75 -17.00
C ILE A 140 -8.30 -2.39 -16.33
N SER A 141 -7.64 -2.24 -15.18
CA SER A 141 -7.07 -0.94 -14.85
C SER A 141 -6.06 -0.66 -15.96
N PRO A 142 -6.25 0.38 -16.79
CA PRO A 142 -5.34 0.65 -17.90
C PRO A 142 -3.93 0.82 -17.36
N THR A 143 -2.94 0.21 -18.03
CA THR A 143 -1.54 0.40 -17.66
C THR A 143 -1.21 1.88 -17.77
N ARG A 144 -0.89 2.50 -16.63
CA ARG A 144 -0.43 3.89 -16.56
C ARG A 144 1.07 3.97 -16.83
N VAL A 145 1.50 5.02 -17.51
CA VAL A 145 2.90 5.34 -17.77
C VAL A 145 3.14 6.81 -17.46
N LEU A 146 4.15 7.08 -16.64
CA LEU A 146 4.70 8.41 -16.43
C LEU A 146 5.89 8.63 -17.37
N GLY A 147 5.90 9.75 -18.08
CA GLY A 147 7.02 10.08 -18.96
C GLY A 147 7.00 11.52 -19.45
N VAL A 148 8.05 11.90 -20.16
CA VAL A 148 8.15 13.21 -20.80
C VAL A 148 7.47 13.13 -22.16
N PHE A 149 6.46 13.97 -22.36
CA PHE A 149 5.83 14.14 -23.67
C PHE A 149 6.82 14.79 -24.63
N ARG A 150 7.02 14.15 -25.79
CA ARG A 150 7.83 14.65 -26.89
C ARG A 150 6.99 14.77 -28.16
N GLN A 151 7.03 15.94 -28.77
CA GLN A 151 6.44 16.16 -30.08
C GLN A 151 7.47 15.80 -31.15
N THR A 152 7.18 14.79 -31.97
CA THR A 152 8.00 14.41 -33.11
C THR A 152 7.28 14.68 -34.43
N SER A 153 7.98 14.56 -35.56
CA SER A 153 7.39 14.65 -36.90
C SER A 153 6.35 13.56 -37.18
N GLU A 154 6.38 12.45 -36.45
CA GLU A 154 5.46 11.31 -36.58
C GLU A 154 4.27 11.37 -35.59
N GLY A 155 4.22 12.39 -34.73
CA GLY A 155 3.15 12.58 -33.74
C GLY A 155 3.67 12.76 -32.31
N GLY A 156 2.79 12.57 -31.34
CA GLY A 156 3.17 12.66 -29.92
C GLY A 156 3.83 11.35 -29.46
N ARG A 157 4.86 11.45 -28.64
CA ARG A 157 5.46 10.32 -27.94
C ARG A 157 5.55 10.60 -26.45
N ILE A 158 5.52 9.56 -25.64
CA ILE A 158 5.87 9.63 -24.22
C ILE A 158 7.14 8.84 -24.06
N VAL A 159 8.20 9.55 -23.70
CA VAL A 159 9.50 8.98 -23.39
C VAL A 159 9.53 8.67 -21.90
N PRO A 160 9.73 7.41 -21.49
CA PRO A 160 9.82 7.05 -20.08
C PRO A 160 11.03 7.73 -19.44
N ILE A 161 10.90 8.03 -18.15
CA ILE A 161 11.98 8.66 -17.37
C ILE A 161 13.07 7.65 -17.05
N ASP A 162 12.70 6.37 -16.91
CA ASP A 162 13.64 5.28 -16.77
C ASP A 162 14.24 4.87 -18.10
N LYS A 163 15.57 4.70 -18.13
CA LYS A 163 16.35 4.28 -19.31
C LYS A 163 15.92 2.91 -19.87
N THR A 164 15.23 2.10 -19.09
CA THR A 164 14.77 0.74 -19.44
C THR A 164 13.30 0.71 -19.89
N GLY A 165 12.57 1.82 -19.74
CA GLY A 165 11.16 1.90 -20.12
C GLY A 165 10.96 1.86 -21.63
N LYS A 166 9.77 1.45 -22.06
CA LYS A 166 9.36 1.54 -23.48
C LYS A 166 8.73 2.89 -23.77
N GLU A 167 9.04 3.47 -24.93
CA GLU A 167 8.32 4.62 -25.46
C GLU A 167 6.87 4.27 -25.79
N TRP A 168 5.98 5.26 -25.68
CA TRP A 168 4.58 5.15 -26.05
C TRP A 168 4.24 6.19 -27.12
N THR A 169 3.34 5.83 -28.03
CA THR A 169 2.81 6.76 -29.03
C THR A 169 1.51 7.38 -28.53
N VAL A 170 1.34 8.68 -28.75
CA VAL A 170 0.17 9.44 -28.34
C VAL A 170 -0.50 10.02 -29.60
N PRO A 171 -1.70 9.52 -29.98
CA PRO A 171 -2.46 10.07 -31.09
C PRO A 171 -2.88 11.51 -30.78
N GLU A 172 -3.14 12.32 -31.80
CA GLU A 172 -3.50 13.74 -31.66
C GLU A 172 -4.62 13.98 -30.63
N GLN A 173 -5.70 13.20 -30.74
CA GLN A 173 -6.85 13.27 -29.83
C GLN A 173 -6.50 12.89 -28.38
N GLY A 174 -5.47 12.08 -28.17
CA GLY A 174 -4.99 11.65 -26.87
C GLY A 174 -3.96 12.56 -26.22
N ARG A 175 -3.53 13.66 -26.88
CA ARG A 175 -2.49 14.56 -26.33
C ARG A 175 -2.99 15.42 -25.17
N ARG A 176 -4.29 15.73 -25.13
CA ARG A 176 -4.93 16.64 -24.15
C ARG A 176 -4.16 17.95 -23.91
N GLY A 177 -3.57 18.52 -24.97
CA GLY A 177 -2.82 19.77 -24.89
C GLY A 177 -1.45 19.69 -24.22
N ALA A 178 -0.87 18.49 -24.07
CA ALA A 178 0.49 18.31 -23.58
C ALA A 178 1.51 19.03 -24.50
N LYS A 179 2.48 19.72 -23.88
CA LYS A 179 3.55 20.45 -24.58
C LYS A 179 4.83 19.64 -24.64
N ASP A 180 5.67 19.87 -25.66
CA ASP A 180 6.98 19.22 -25.75
C ASP A 180 7.81 19.50 -24.49
N GLY A 181 8.40 18.45 -23.92
CA GLY A 181 9.19 18.52 -22.69
C GLY A 181 8.38 18.49 -21.39
N GLU A 182 7.05 18.40 -21.47
CA GLU A 182 6.18 18.32 -20.29
C GLU A 182 6.13 16.90 -19.71
N LEU A 183 6.19 16.78 -18.38
CA LEU A 183 5.92 15.55 -17.67
C LEU A 183 4.42 15.25 -17.74
N VAL A 184 4.06 14.03 -18.16
CA VAL A 184 2.67 13.60 -18.31
C VAL A 184 2.46 12.22 -17.73
N LEU A 185 1.29 12.02 -17.13
CA LEU A 185 0.76 10.70 -16.82
C LEU A 185 -0.19 10.30 -17.95
N ALA A 186 0.00 9.10 -18.49
CA ALA A 186 -0.82 8.60 -19.58
C ALA A 186 -1.29 7.17 -19.33
N GLU A 187 -2.42 6.82 -19.92
CA GLU A 187 -3.03 5.49 -19.82
C GLU A 187 -3.01 4.80 -21.17
N GLN A 188 -2.74 3.50 -21.17
CA GLN A 188 -2.78 2.68 -22.36
C GLN A 188 -4.16 2.75 -23.04
N ILE A 189 -4.16 3.08 -24.34
CA ILE A 189 -5.35 2.97 -25.20
C ILE A 189 -5.25 1.71 -26.04
N GLY A 190 -6.29 0.88 -25.98
CA GLY A 190 -6.41 -0.33 -26.80
C GLY A 190 -5.61 -1.53 -26.27
N PRO A 191 -5.64 -2.67 -26.97
CA PRO A 191 -4.98 -3.89 -26.52
C PRO A 191 -3.46 -3.73 -26.47
N LYS A 192 -2.79 -4.54 -25.65
CA LYS A 192 -1.31 -4.62 -25.61
C LYS A 192 -0.78 -4.86 -27.03
N ALA A 193 -0.03 -3.90 -27.56
CA ALA A 193 0.47 -3.97 -28.93
C ALA A 193 1.37 -5.21 -29.09
N ARG A 194 1.04 -6.08 -30.06
CA ARG A 194 1.89 -7.23 -30.42
C ARG A 194 3.12 -6.84 -31.24
N MET A 195 3.06 -5.69 -31.93
CA MET A 195 4.09 -5.13 -32.82
C MET A 195 4.04 -3.60 -32.72
N GLY A 196 5.19 -2.93 -32.70
CA GLY A 196 5.29 -1.47 -32.61
C GLY A 196 5.19 -0.90 -31.18
N LEU A 197 5.27 0.43 -31.06
CA LEU A 197 5.14 1.11 -29.79
C LEU A 197 3.69 1.05 -29.29
N PRO A 198 3.45 0.80 -28.00
CA PRO A 198 2.11 0.85 -27.43
C PRO A 198 1.52 2.27 -27.52
N LYS A 199 0.18 2.36 -27.57
CA LYS A 199 -0.56 3.63 -27.65
C LYS A 199 -1.03 4.07 -26.28
N ALA A 200 -0.95 5.35 -25.97
CA ALA A 200 -1.46 5.93 -24.72
C ALA A 200 -2.20 7.25 -24.94
N SER A 201 -3.10 7.57 -24.02
CA SER A 201 -3.75 8.88 -23.88
C SER A 201 -3.16 9.59 -22.69
N VAL A 202 -2.76 10.84 -22.84
CA VAL A 202 -2.46 11.69 -21.69
C VAL A 202 -3.71 11.81 -20.84
N VAL A 203 -3.58 11.48 -19.56
CA VAL A 203 -4.65 11.62 -18.57
C VAL A 203 -4.44 12.89 -17.78
N GLU A 204 -3.19 13.16 -17.41
CA GLU A 204 -2.79 14.29 -16.57
C GLU A 204 -1.49 14.94 -17.07
N ARG A 205 -1.45 16.27 -17.00
CA ARG A 205 -0.27 17.07 -17.33
C ARG A 205 0.36 17.56 -16.04
N LEU A 206 1.54 17.06 -15.73
CA LEU A 206 2.25 17.30 -14.47
C LEU A 206 3.24 18.46 -14.57
N GLY A 207 3.37 19.07 -15.76
CA GLY A 207 4.14 20.29 -15.96
C GLY A 207 5.62 20.02 -16.19
N ASN A 208 6.49 20.89 -15.66
CA ASN A 208 7.92 20.79 -15.92
C ASN A 208 8.52 19.60 -15.14
N PRO A 209 9.20 18.64 -15.78
CA PRO A 209 9.85 17.51 -15.10
C PRO A 209 10.95 17.93 -14.11
N SER A 210 11.51 19.14 -14.24
CA SER A 210 12.47 19.72 -13.29
C SER A 210 11.80 20.48 -12.14
N ALA A 211 10.46 20.56 -12.10
CA ALA A 211 9.76 21.18 -10.99
C ALA A 211 9.89 20.30 -9.72
N PRO A 212 9.98 20.90 -8.53
CA PRO A 212 10.14 20.13 -7.29
C PRO A 212 9.05 19.08 -7.05
N LYS A 213 7.77 19.41 -7.30
CA LYS A 213 6.62 18.49 -7.16
C LYS A 213 6.68 17.31 -8.15
N ALA A 214 7.43 17.45 -9.25
CA ALA A 214 7.60 16.38 -10.23
C ALA A 214 8.50 15.26 -9.69
N VAL A 215 9.49 15.56 -8.86
CA VAL A 215 10.45 14.56 -8.35
C VAL A 215 9.75 13.47 -7.54
N SER A 216 8.84 13.86 -6.65
CA SER A 216 8.07 12.90 -5.83
C SER A 216 7.14 12.04 -6.69
N LEU A 217 6.47 12.63 -7.67
CA LEU A 217 5.61 11.89 -8.62
C LEU A 217 6.42 10.88 -9.45
N ILE A 218 7.61 11.28 -9.88
CA ILE A 218 8.55 10.41 -10.59
C ILE A 218 8.95 9.23 -9.70
N ALA A 219 9.35 9.49 -8.45
CA ALA A 219 9.74 8.45 -7.51
C ALA A 219 8.58 7.48 -7.19
N ILE A 220 7.36 8.00 -6.97
CA ILE A 220 6.15 7.21 -6.77
C ILE A 220 5.97 6.20 -7.91
N HIS A 221 6.04 6.68 -9.15
CA HIS A 221 5.83 5.83 -10.32
C HIS A 221 6.98 4.84 -10.57
N GLN A 222 8.23 5.29 -10.44
CA GLN A 222 9.42 4.46 -10.65
C GLN A 222 9.49 3.29 -9.66
N HIS A 223 9.12 3.52 -8.41
CA HIS A 223 9.09 2.48 -7.38
C HIS A 223 7.78 1.68 -7.35
N GLY A 224 6.83 1.98 -8.25
CA GLY A 224 5.55 1.29 -8.32
C GLY A 224 4.70 1.46 -7.06
N ILE A 225 4.85 2.60 -6.37
CA ILE A 225 4.10 2.91 -5.15
C ILE A 225 2.64 3.18 -5.55
N PRO A 226 1.66 2.40 -5.06
CA PRO A 226 0.25 2.64 -5.35
C PRO A 226 -0.23 3.95 -4.73
N ASP A 227 -0.47 4.96 -5.56
CA ASP A 227 -0.87 6.32 -5.15
C ASP A 227 -2.37 6.61 -5.33
N HIS A 228 -3.11 5.70 -5.95
CA HIS A 228 -4.55 5.80 -6.19
C HIS A 228 -5.31 4.68 -5.47
N PHE A 229 -6.35 5.02 -4.71
CA PHE A 229 -7.24 4.03 -4.09
C PHE A 229 -8.31 3.57 -5.09
N PRO A 230 -8.56 2.26 -5.26
CA PRO A 230 -9.70 1.79 -6.05
C PRO A 230 -11.04 2.37 -5.57
N ASP A 231 -11.95 2.71 -6.48
CA ASP A 231 -13.24 3.35 -6.17
C ASP A 231 -14.06 2.55 -5.14
N ASP A 232 -13.94 1.24 -5.18
CA ASP A 232 -14.68 0.35 -4.31
C ASP A 232 -14.06 0.22 -2.90
N VAL A 233 -12.76 0.51 -2.75
CA VAL A 233 -12.08 0.70 -1.46
C VAL A 233 -12.49 2.04 -0.85
N VAL A 234 -12.55 3.10 -1.65
CA VAL A 234 -13.02 4.43 -1.22
C VAL A 234 -14.47 4.35 -0.75
N ALA A 235 -15.34 3.73 -1.55
CA ALA A 235 -16.74 3.53 -1.17
C ALA A 235 -16.90 2.69 0.11
N GLU A 236 -16.03 1.69 0.34
CA GLU A 236 -16.03 0.94 1.60
C GLU A 236 -15.67 1.85 2.79
N ALA A 237 -14.64 2.68 2.65
CA ALA A 237 -14.23 3.64 3.69
C ALA A 237 -15.31 4.68 4.00
N ASP A 238 -15.92 5.28 2.97
CA ASP A 238 -16.93 6.34 3.12
C ASP A 238 -18.20 5.88 3.83
N ASN A 239 -18.53 4.59 3.71
CA ASN A 239 -19.66 3.99 4.40
C ASN A 239 -19.39 3.67 5.88
N GLN A 240 -18.15 3.79 6.36
CA GLN A 240 -17.80 3.54 7.75
C GLN A 240 -18.33 4.65 8.67
N LYS A 241 -18.72 4.25 9.88
CA LYS A 241 -19.27 5.12 10.92
C LYS A 241 -18.40 5.06 12.16
N PRO A 242 -18.36 6.12 12.98
CA PRO A 242 -17.64 6.09 14.25
C PRO A 242 -18.01 4.87 15.10
N ALA A 243 -17.00 4.20 15.63
CA ALA A 243 -17.18 3.05 16.50
C ALA A 243 -18.00 3.40 17.76
N PRO A 244 -19.04 2.62 18.11
CA PRO A 244 -19.78 2.84 19.35
C PRO A 244 -18.98 2.33 20.56
N LEU A 245 -19.40 2.74 21.77
CA LEU A 245 -18.84 2.20 23.02
C LEU A 245 -19.01 0.67 23.07
N GLY A 246 -20.24 0.15 22.92
CA GLY A 246 -20.49 -1.30 22.91
C GLY A 246 -19.89 -2.00 24.14
N ASN A 247 -19.09 -3.05 23.91
CA ASN A 247 -18.38 -3.79 24.96
C ASN A 247 -17.00 -3.20 25.31
N ARG A 248 -16.63 -2.03 24.75
CA ARG A 248 -15.35 -1.38 25.04
C ARG A 248 -15.36 -0.79 26.44
N THR A 249 -14.18 -0.73 27.03
CA THR A 249 -14.00 0.01 28.28
C THR A 249 -14.08 1.51 28.01
N ASP A 250 -14.83 2.23 28.83
CA ASP A 250 -14.96 3.67 28.72
C ASP A 250 -13.77 4.36 29.39
N PHE A 251 -12.96 5.06 28.59
CA PHE A 251 -11.80 5.81 29.04
C PHE A 251 -11.92 7.30 28.71
N ARG A 252 -13.12 7.79 28.37
CA ARG A 252 -13.33 9.18 27.93
C ARG A 252 -13.05 10.23 29.01
N ASP A 253 -12.99 9.82 30.27
CA ASP A 253 -12.67 10.67 31.42
C ASP A 253 -11.19 10.58 31.84
N VAL A 254 -10.41 9.68 31.23
CA VAL A 254 -8.96 9.64 31.43
C VAL A 254 -8.34 10.76 30.58
N PRO A 255 -7.46 11.61 31.15
CA PRO A 255 -6.98 12.82 30.48
C PRO A 255 -5.85 12.53 29.48
N PHE A 256 -6.14 11.67 28.50
CA PHE A 256 -5.24 11.40 27.37
C PHE A 256 -4.98 12.67 26.55
N VAL A 257 -3.74 12.83 26.08
CA VAL A 257 -3.34 13.87 25.12
C VAL A 257 -2.56 13.25 23.96
N THR A 258 -2.61 13.88 22.80
CA THR A 258 -1.74 13.53 21.65
C THR A 258 -0.57 14.52 21.61
N ILE A 259 0.63 14.06 21.24
CA ILE A 259 1.81 14.92 21.11
C ILE A 259 2.55 14.58 19.81
N ASP A 260 2.40 15.45 18.82
CA ASP A 260 2.78 15.19 17.43
C ASP A 260 3.48 16.39 16.77
N PRO A 261 4.05 16.24 15.56
CA PRO A 261 4.43 17.40 14.75
C PRO A 261 3.24 18.33 14.46
N ALA A 262 3.48 19.63 14.36
CA ALA A 262 2.44 20.62 14.06
C ALA A 262 1.73 20.41 12.71
N ASP A 263 2.36 19.71 11.77
CA ASP A 263 1.84 19.37 10.44
C ASP A 263 1.17 17.98 10.38
N ALA A 264 1.11 17.24 11.48
CA ALA A 264 0.43 15.95 11.55
C ALA A 264 -1.09 16.09 11.40
N ARG A 265 -1.72 15.15 10.67
CA ARG A 265 -3.18 15.08 10.49
C ARG A 265 -3.76 13.79 11.05
N ASP A 266 -2.96 12.74 11.06
CA ASP A 266 -3.22 11.41 11.57
C ASP A 266 -2.51 11.22 12.91
N HIS A 267 -3.30 11.20 13.99
CA HIS A 267 -2.80 10.93 15.34
C HIS A 267 -3.07 9.45 15.67
N ASP A 268 -2.01 8.63 15.61
CA ASP A 268 -2.06 7.19 15.91
C ASP A 268 -2.18 6.92 17.42
N ASP A 269 -1.52 7.75 18.23
CA ASP A 269 -1.29 7.50 19.65
C ASP A 269 -1.68 8.69 20.54
N ALA A 270 -2.16 8.36 21.74
CA ALA A 270 -2.40 9.29 22.83
C ALA A 270 -1.82 8.71 24.11
N CYS A 271 -1.31 9.57 24.99
CA CYS A 271 -0.65 9.16 26.23
C CYS A 271 -1.20 9.89 27.45
N PHE A 272 -1.06 9.22 28.60
CA PHE A 272 -1.30 9.76 29.93
C PHE A 272 -0.37 9.03 30.90
N ALA A 273 0.08 9.71 31.96
CA ALA A 273 0.84 9.07 33.02
C ALA A 273 0.45 9.64 34.38
N GLU A 274 0.57 8.81 35.41
CA GLU A 274 0.30 9.18 36.79
C GLU A 274 1.21 8.39 37.72
N LEU A 275 1.42 8.90 38.93
CA LEU A 275 2.07 8.14 39.98
C LEU A 275 1.27 6.87 40.28
N ASP A 276 1.98 5.78 40.53
CA ASP A 276 1.34 4.52 40.86
C ASP A 276 0.71 4.59 42.26
N PRO A 277 -0.62 4.40 42.38
CA PRO A 277 -1.27 4.41 43.68
C PRO A 277 -0.98 3.15 44.51
N ASP A 278 -0.38 2.09 43.94
CA ASP A 278 -0.04 0.87 44.69
C ASP A 278 1.05 1.16 45.74
N PRO A 279 0.77 0.99 47.05
CA PRO A 279 1.75 1.20 48.11
C PRO A 279 3.01 0.32 47.99
N LYS A 280 2.94 -0.78 47.22
CA LYS A 280 4.08 -1.66 46.95
C LYS A 280 5.01 -1.13 45.86
N ASN A 281 4.55 -0.16 45.05
CA ASN A 281 5.32 0.46 43.99
C ASN A 281 5.51 1.97 44.24
N LYS A 282 6.06 2.29 45.42
CA LYS A 282 6.30 3.68 45.82
C LYS A 282 7.24 4.38 44.82
N ASP A 283 6.86 5.59 44.43
CA ASP A 283 7.58 6.43 43.46
C ASP A 283 7.66 5.80 42.05
N GLY A 284 6.85 4.78 41.78
CA GLY A 284 6.62 4.23 40.45
C GLY A 284 5.52 5.00 39.70
N TYR A 285 5.35 4.67 38.42
CA TYR A 285 4.37 5.30 37.55
C TYR A 285 3.50 4.28 36.81
N LEU A 286 2.26 4.67 36.56
CA LEU A 286 1.40 4.05 35.56
C LEU A 286 1.46 4.89 34.29
N ILE A 287 1.83 4.25 33.19
CA ILE A 287 1.87 4.83 31.85
C ILE A 287 0.73 4.22 31.04
N TRP A 288 -0.11 5.09 30.49
CA TRP A 288 -1.22 4.72 29.63
C TRP A 288 -0.92 5.19 28.20
N VAL A 289 -1.02 4.25 27.26
CA VAL A 289 -0.91 4.54 25.82
C VAL A 289 -2.14 4.00 25.13
N ALA A 290 -2.85 4.86 24.41
CA ALA A 290 -4.02 4.52 23.61
C ALA A 290 -3.67 4.64 22.13
N ILE A 291 -3.86 3.56 21.37
CA ILE A 291 -3.58 3.52 19.93
C ILE A 291 -4.87 3.37 19.16
N ALA A 292 -5.03 4.09 18.05
CA ALA A 292 -6.18 4.01 17.16
C ALA A 292 -6.57 2.55 16.81
N ASP A 293 -7.84 2.18 17.03
CA ASP A 293 -8.38 0.83 16.75
C ASP A 293 -8.70 0.67 15.25
N VAL A 294 -7.66 0.69 14.41
CA VAL A 294 -7.79 0.59 12.94
C VAL A 294 -8.38 -0.76 12.53
N ALA A 295 -8.10 -1.83 13.29
CA ALA A 295 -8.63 -3.17 13.03
C ALA A 295 -10.16 -3.24 13.07
N HIS A 296 -10.82 -2.33 13.79
CA HIS A 296 -12.27 -2.21 13.78
C HIS A 296 -12.83 -1.87 12.38
N TYR A 297 -12.14 -0.99 11.64
CA TYR A 297 -12.58 -0.51 10.33
C TYR A 297 -12.00 -1.34 9.20
N VAL A 298 -10.77 -1.81 9.36
CA VAL A 298 -10.04 -2.61 8.36
C VAL A 298 -10.05 -4.07 8.80
N THR A 299 -11.14 -4.77 8.51
CA THR A 299 -11.33 -6.17 8.90
C THR A 299 -10.63 -7.14 7.95
N PRO A 300 -10.20 -8.33 8.39
CA PRO A 300 -9.50 -9.28 7.51
C PRO A 300 -10.26 -9.59 6.22
N SER A 301 -9.54 -9.68 5.10
CA SER A 301 -10.09 -9.99 3.77
C SER A 301 -11.03 -8.94 3.16
N SER A 302 -11.31 -7.83 3.85
CA SER A 302 -12.02 -6.67 3.29
C SER A 302 -11.22 -6.03 2.14
N LYS A 303 -11.84 -5.13 1.36
CA LYS A 303 -11.11 -4.45 0.27
C LYS A 303 -10.10 -3.48 0.85
N LEU A 304 -10.47 -2.82 1.95
CA LEU A 304 -9.55 -2.01 2.76
C LEU A 304 -8.33 -2.80 3.22
N ASP A 305 -8.51 -4.04 3.70
CA ASP A 305 -7.41 -4.90 4.13
C ASP A 305 -6.49 -5.29 2.99
N GLN A 306 -7.05 -5.71 1.86
CA GLN A 306 -6.29 -6.08 0.67
C GLN A 306 -5.44 -4.91 0.15
N GLU A 307 -6.02 -3.70 0.12
CA GLU A 307 -5.34 -2.48 -0.30
C GLU A 307 -4.27 -2.03 0.72
N ALA A 308 -4.58 -2.06 2.02
CA ALA A 308 -3.62 -1.73 3.08
C ALA A 308 -2.43 -2.70 3.06
N ARG A 309 -2.68 -4.00 2.81
CA ARG A 309 -1.63 -5.01 2.63
C ARG A 309 -0.79 -4.78 1.39
N LEU A 310 -1.41 -4.39 0.27
CA LEU A 310 -0.70 -4.06 -0.97
C LEU A 310 0.24 -2.87 -0.77
N ARG A 311 -0.21 -1.84 -0.06
CA ARG A 311 0.57 -0.63 0.27
C ARG A 311 1.66 -0.91 1.31
N GLY A 312 1.35 -1.72 2.32
CA GLY A 312 2.24 -2.08 3.42
C GLY A 312 2.48 -0.95 4.43
N ASN A 313 2.83 0.25 3.98
CA ASN A 313 3.02 1.44 4.83
C ASN A 313 2.62 2.73 4.08
N SER A 314 2.34 3.80 4.82
CA SER A 314 2.31 5.15 4.25
C SER A 314 3.71 5.57 3.82
N THR A 315 3.84 6.22 2.66
CA THR A 315 5.11 6.73 2.14
C THR A 315 5.15 8.25 2.22
N TYR A 316 6.15 8.79 2.89
CA TYR A 316 6.31 10.23 3.14
C TYR A 316 7.33 10.83 2.18
N PHE A 317 6.90 11.78 1.36
CA PHE A 317 7.73 12.59 0.48
C PHE A 317 7.83 14.02 1.04
N PRO A 318 8.84 14.82 0.65
CA PRO A 318 8.98 16.19 1.13
C PRO A 318 7.76 17.09 0.88
N ASP A 319 7.00 16.86 -0.20
CA ASP A 319 5.85 17.68 -0.61
C ASP A 319 4.49 16.98 -0.44
N ARG A 320 4.46 15.69 -0.08
CA ARG A 320 3.21 14.91 -0.01
C ARG A 320 3.35 13.61 0.76
N VAL A 321 2.21 13.03 1.12
CA VAL A 321 2.12 11.68 1.69
C VAL A 321 1.29 10.80 0.76
N VAL A 322 1.77 9.57 0.50
CA VAL A 322 0.97 8.50 -0.10
C VAL A 322 0.50 7.60 1.05
N PRO A 323 -0.76 7.73 1.52
CA PRO A 323 -1.19 7.05 2.73
C PRO A 323 -1.48 5.56 2.48
N MET A 324 -1.35 4.75 3.54
CA MET A 324 -1.75 3.35 3.54
C MET A 324 -3.28 3.19 3.49
N LEU A 325 -4.01 4.09 4.14
CA LEU A 325 -5.47 4.05 4.27
C LEU A 325 -6.11 5.29 3.63
N PRO A 326 -7.36 5.20 3.16
CA PRO A 326 -8.12 6.36 2.69
C PRO A 326 -8.27 7.43 3.78
N ASP A 327 -8.29 8.70 3.38
CA ASP A 327 -8.35 9.87 4.28
C ASP A 327 -9.52 9.82 5.26
N ARG A 328 -10.67 9.28 4.82
CA ARG A 328 -11.85 9.04 5.66
C ARG A 328 -11.53 8.23 6.93
N LEU A 329 -10.57 7.31 6.85
CA LEU A 329 -10.10 6.52 7.99
C LEU A 329 -8.91 7.18 8.68
N SER A 330 -7.82 7.42 7.94
CA SER A 330 -6.55 7.90 8.51
C SER A 330 -6.66 9.30 9.11
N GLY A 331 -7.34 10.22 8.43
CA GLY A 331 -7.50 11.61 8.84
C GLY A 331 -8.73 11.89 9.71
N ASP A 332 -9.66 10.94 9.88
CA ASP A 332 -10.88 11.16 10.67
C ASP A 332 -11.21 10.01 11.63
N LEU A 333 -11.75 8.89 11.13
CA LEU A 333 -12.37 7.86 12.00
C LEU A 333 -11.38 7.13 12.92
N CYS A 334 -10.12 7.02 12.50
CA CYS A 334 -9.05 6.42 13.28
C CYS A 334 -8.24 7.46 14.08
N SER A 335 -8.05 8.67 13.52
CA SER A 335 -7.24 9.71 14.15
C SER A 335 -7.82 10.13 15.51
N LEU A 336 -6.96 10.20 16.53
CA LEU A 336 -7.33 10.48 17.92
C LEU A 336 -7.55 11.98 18.18
N HIS A 337 -8.47 12.57 17.41
CA HIS A 337 -8.79 14.00 17.45
C HIS A 337 -9.21 14.52 18.83
N GLU A 338 -8.78 15.74 19.14
CA GLU A 338 -9.13 16.45 20.36
C GLU A 338 -10.64 16.60 20.54
N GLY A 339 -11.14 16.29 21.73
CA GLY A 339 -12.54 16.43 22.12
C GLY A 339 -13.50 15.38 21.53
N VAL A 340 -13.03 14.51 20.63
CA VAL A 340 -13.90 13.55 19.95
C VAL A 340 -13.67 12.12 20.46
N PRO A 341 -14.74 11.38 20.82
CA PRO A 341 -14.60 9.97 21.17
C PRO A 341 -14.05 9.13 20.01
N ARG A 342 -13.05 8.30 20.30
CA ARG A 342 -12.38 7.41 19.33
C ARG A 342 -12.11 6.05 19.92
N ALA A 343 -12.29 5.01 19.10
CA ALA A 343 -11.98 3.64 19.51
C ALA A 343 -10.47 3.42 19.49
N SER A 344 -9.97 2.76 20.52
CA SER A 344 -8.54 2.54 20.73
C SER A 344 -8.26 1.20 21.38
N ILE A 345 -7.08 0.65 21.10
CA ILE A 345 -6.47 -0.36 21.94
C ILE A 345 -5.57 0.36 22.94
N VAL A 346 -5.91 0.24 24.22
CA VAL A 346 -5.22 0.92 25.32
C VAL A 346 -4.34 -0.08 26.05
N VAL A 347 -3.09 0.30 26.32
CA VAL A 347 -2.19 -0.44 27.21
C VAL A 347 -1.89 0.40 28.43
N ARG A 348 -2.08 -0.20 29.61
CA ARG A 348 -1.61 0.31 30.89
C ARG A 348 -0.33 -0.42 31.26
N MET A 349 0.75 0.31 31.50
CA MET A 349 2.07 -0.23 31.82
C MET A 349 2.50 0.30 33.19
N GLN A 350 3.04 -0.57 34.03
CA GLN A 350 3.49 -0.24 35.38
C GLN A 350 5.01 -0.27 35.42
N ILE A 351 5.62 0.81 35.89
CA ILE A 351 7.07 0.92 36.08
C ILE A 351 7.43 1.25 37.51
N ASP A 352 8.57 0.75 37.98
CA ASP A 352 9.12 1.14 39.29
C ASP A 352 9.87 2.48 39.25
N LYS A 353 10.33 2.94 40.41
CA LYS A 353 11.12 4.17 40.59
C LYS A 353 12.46 4.22 39.82
N ASP A 354 12.92 3.07 39.34
CA ASP A 354 14.15 2.88 38.57
C ASP A 354 13.86 2.67 37.07
N GLY A 355 12.59 2.78 36.66
CA GLY A 355 12.11 2.68 35.28
C GLY A 355 11.93 1.24 34.79
N GLN A 356 12.08 0.24 35.66
CA GLN A 356 11.90 -1.16 35.25
C GLN A 356 10.42 -1.48 35.11
N LYS A 357 10.06 -2.14 34.01
CA LYS A 357 8.69 -2.57 33.76
C LYS A 357 8.29 -3.70 34.71
N LEU A 358 7.30 -3.46 35.55
CA LEU A 358 6.73 -4.44 36.49
C LEU A 358 5.62 -5.28 35.85
N GLY A 359 4.81 -4.68 34.98
CA GLY A 359 3.69 -5.36 34.34
C GLY A 359 2.96 -4.48 33.34
N HIS A 360 2.00 -5.08 32.63
CA HIS A 360 1.12 -4.35 31.72
C HIS A 360 -0.25 -5.02 31.61
N ARG A 361 -1.24 -4.31 31.08
CA ARG A 361 -2.56 -4.85 30.74
C ARG A 361 -3.13 -4.11 29.55
N PHE A 362 -3.69 -4.86 28.60
CA PHE A 362 -4.38 -4.29 27.45
C PHE A 362 -5.89 -4.26 27.63
N PHE A 363 -6.52 -3.29 26.99
CA PHE A 363 -7.95 -3.06 26.94
C PHE A 363 -8.35 -2.62 25.53
N ARG A 364 -9.52 -3.04 25.08
CA ARG A 364 -10.18 -2.40 23.93
C ARG A 364 -11.14 -1.36 24.46
N GLY A 365 -10.92 -0.10 24.10
CA GLY A 365 -11.49 1.05 24.78
C GLY A 365 -12.06 2.09 23.83
N LEU A 366 -12.81 3.04 24.41
CA LEU A 366 -13.20 4.29 23.77
C LEU A 366 -12.58 5.43 24.57
N ILE A 367 -11.67 6.20 23.97
CA ILE A 367 -11.02 7.36 24.61
C ILE A 367 -11.59 8.66 24.07
N LYS A 368 -11.22 9.77 24.71
CA LYS A 368 -11.40 11.13 24.19
C LYS A 368 -10.11 11.88 24.48
N SER A 369 -9.38 12.31 23.44
CA SER A 369 -8.22 13.16 23.64
C SER A 369 -8.67 14.50 24.23
N HIS A 370 -8.04 14.94 25.31
CA HIS A 370 -8.38 16.19 26.00
C HIS A 370 -7.61 17.38 25.42
N ALA A 371 -6.49 17.13 24.76
CA ALA A 371 -5.73 18.12 24.01
C ALA A 371 -4.86 17.46 22.94
N SER A 372 -4.73 18.11 21.79
CA SER A 372 -3.70 17.83 20.78
C SER A 372 -2.56 18.84 20.89
N LEU A 373 -1.39 18.40 21.32
CA LEU A 373 -0.23 19.26 21.57
C LEU A 373 0.83 19.04 20.49
N THR A 374 1.61 20.07 20.18
CA THR A 374 2.85 19.86 19.42
C THR A 374 4.01 19.48 20.34
N TYR A 375 5.06 18.87 19.79
CA TYR A 375 6.30 18.63 20.55
C TYR A 375 6.87 19.91 21.17
N GLU A 376 6.83 21.01 20.43
CA GLU A 376 7.32 22.32 20.87
C GLU A 376 6.45 22.90 21.98
N GLU A 377 5.13 22.74 21.92
CA GLU A 377 4.21 23.18 22.97
C GLU A 377 4.43 22.40 24.27
N ALA A 378 4.50 21.08 24.20
CA ALA A 378 4.75 20.22 25.36
C ALA A 378 6.11 20.52 26.00
N GLN A 379 7.15 20.71 25.17
CA GLN A 379 8.49 21.07 25.64
C GLN A 379 8.51 22.45 26.30
N SER A 380 7.96 23.48 25.64
CA SER A 380 7.93 24.84 26.19
C SER A 380 7.15 24.90 27.51
N ALA A 381 6.08 24.12 27.63
CA ALA A 381 5.30 24.02 28.86
C ALA A 381 6.09 23.47 30.04
N VAL A 382 6.82 22.36 29.85
CA VAL A 382 7.64 21.77 30.94
C VAL A 382 8.84 22.65 31.29
N ASP A 383 9.37 23.41 30.31
CA ASP A 383 10.48 24.35 30.49
C ASP A 383 10.07 25.65 31.20
N GLY A 384 8.79 25.79 31.59
CA GLY A 384 8.27 26.91 32.38
C GLY A 384 7.65 28.04 31.58
N ALA A 385 7.40 27.83 30.29
CA ALA A 385 6.71 28.77 29.40
C ALA A 385 5.45 28.15 28.76
N PRO A 386 4.47 27.68 29.54
CA PRO A 386 3.24 27.10 29.00
C PRO A 386 2.39 28.17 28.30
N ASN A 387 1.82 27.82 27.15
CA ASN A 387 0.78 28.61 26.50
C ASN A 387 -0.59 28.36 27.17
N ASP A 388 -1.63 29.08 26.74
CA ASP A 388 -2.99 28.98 27.31
C ASP A 388 -3.59 27.56 27.21
N LYS A 389 -3.17 26.76 26.22
CA LYS A 389 -3.60 25.37 26.02
C LYS A 389 -2.93 24.41 27.00
N CYS A 390 -1.63 24.58 27.23
CA CYS A 390 -0.83 23.71 28.09
C CYS A 390 -0.96 24.06 29.57
N LEU A 391 -1.19 25.34 29.92
CA LEU A 391 -1.22 25.80 31.30
C LEU A 391 -2.21 25.01 32.20
N PRO A 392 -3.46 24.73 31.78
CA PRO A 392 -4.39 23.93 32.58
C PRO A 392 -3.99 22.46 32.74
N LEU A 393 -3.14 21.94 31.85
CA LEU A 393 -2.72 20.54 31.77
C LEU A 393 -1.34 20.30 32.39
N LEU A 394 -0.61 21.38 32.73
CA LEU A 394 0.80 21.31 33.10
C LEU A 394 1.04 20.37 34.28
N GLU A 395 0.35 20.58 35.39
CA GLU A 395 0.59 19.80 36.61
C GLU A 395 -0.11 18.44 36.61
N THR A 396 -1.21 18.29 35.87
CA THR A 396 -2.05 17.08 35.92
C THR A 396 -1.74 16.09 34.82
N VAL A 397 -1.14 16.52 33.71
CA VAL A 397 -0.88 15.67 32.53
C VAL A 397 0.57 15.82 32.07
N ILE A 398 1.02 17.03 31.72
CA ILE A 398 2.32 17.23 31.06
C ILE A 398 3.46 16.85 32.01
N ARG A 399 3.51 17.41 33.22
CA ARG A 399 4.58 17.12 34.18
C ARG A 399 4.64 15.62 34.57
N PRO A 400 3.52 14.94 34.89
CA PRO A 400 3.53 13.49 35.09
C PRO A 400 4.06 12.66 33.91
N LEU A 401 3.79 13.06 32.66
CA LEU A 401 4.36 12.40 31.48
C LEU A 401 5.89 12.51 31.47
N TYR A 402 6.42 13.70 31.74
CA TYR A 402 7.87 13.94 31.80
C TYR A 402 8.52 13.22 33.00
N ASP A 403 7.89 13.19 34.16
CA ASP A 403 8.41 12.50 35.33
C ASP A 403 8.50 10.98 35.10
N ALA A 404 7.47 10.40 34.47
CA ALA A 404 7.50 9.00 34.04
C ALA A 404 8.59 8.73 32.99
N TYR A 405 8.77 9.65 32.02
CA TYR A 405 9.85 9.57 31.04
C TYR A 405 11.24 9.61 31.68
N HIS A 406 11.51 10.56 32.57
CA HIS A 406 12.79 10.64 33.26
C HIS A 406 13.08 9.39 34.10
N THR A 407 12.03 8.74 34.60
CA THR A 407 12.15 7.44 35.27
C THR A 407 12.55 6.33 34.28
N LEU A 408 11.93 6.27 33.10
CA LEU A 408 12.30 5.34 32.02
C LEU A 408 13.73 5.54 31.50
N VAL A 409 14.24 6.78 31.47
CA VAL A 409 15.62 7.08 31.05
C VAL A 409 16.65 6.28 31.87
N LYS A 410 16.43 6.11 33.18
CA LYS A 410 17.31 5.31 34.04
C LYS A 410 17.40 3.84 33.57
N ALA A 411 16.25 3.22 33.29
CA ALA A 411 16.20 1.86 32.77
C ALA A 411 16.78 1.76 31.35
N ARG A 412 16.56 2.80 30.53
CA ARG A 412 17.12 2.90 29.18
C ARG A 412 18.65 2.94 29.19
N GLU A 413 19.26 3.67 30.11
CA GLU A 413 20.73 3.71 30.27
C GLU A 413 21.31 2.34 30.61
N LEU A 414 20.63 1.56 31.46
CA LEU A 414 21.03 0.18 31.77
C LEU A 414 20.84 -0.77 30.58
N ARG A 415 19.74 -0.62 29.83
CA ARG A 415 19.46 -1.36 28.59
C ARG A 415 20.49 -1.04 27.50
N ALA A 416 20.95 0.22 27.47
CA ALA A 416 21.94 0.77 26.55
C ALA A 416 21.61 0.50 25.07
N PRO A 417 20.47 0.98 24.52
CA PRO A 417 20.22 0.91 23.08
C PRO A 417 21.34 1.64 22.31
N LEU A 418 21.54 1.29 21.04
CA LEU A 418 22.55 1.89 20.18
C LEU A 418 22.30 3.40 20.06
N ASP A 419 23.30 4.20 20.43
CA ASP A 419 23.18 5.66 20.56
C ASP A 419 23.96 6.36 19.44
N LEU A 420 23.37 6.37 18.24
CA LEU A 420 23.95 7.03 17.07
C LEU A 420 23.45 8.48 16.98
N GLU A 421 24.38 9.42 16.98
CA GLU A 421 24.09 10.83 16.73
C GLU A 421 24.20 11.10 15.23
N LEU A 422 23.06 10.95 14.54
CA LEU A 422 22.95 11.24 13.12
C LEU A 422 22.08 12.48 12.93
N PRO A 423 22.60 13.53 12.29
CA PRO A 423 21.81 14.73 12.07
C PRO A 423 20.72 14.45 11.03
N GLU A 424 19.46 14.58 11.44
CA GLU A 424 18.31 14.50 10.54
C GLU A 424 18.09 15.86 9.86
N ARG A 425 17.95 15.84 8.52
CA ARG A 425 17.70 17.06 7.72
C ARG A 425 16.22 17.15 7.38
N ARG A 426 15.61 18.31 7.65
CA ARG A 426 14.27 18.68 7.17
C ARG A 426 14.42 19.63 5.99
N VAL A 427 13.77 19.29 4.87
CA VAL A 427 13.69 20.15 3.69
C VAL A 427 12.44 21.00 3.83
N GLU A 428 12.60 22.32 3.87
CA GLU A 428 11.47 23.25 3.87
C GLU A 428 11.13 23.67 2.45
N LEU A 429 9.86 23.53 2.07
CA LEU A 429 9.36 23.87 0.75
C LEU A 429 8.44 25.10 0.82
N SER A 430 8.50 25.95 -0.20
CA SER A 430 7.51 27.00 -0.47
C SER A 430 6.19 26.40 -0.98
N ASP A 431 5.14 27.22 -1.04
CA ASP A 431 3.84 26.82 -1.61
C ASP A 431 3.95 26.38 -3.08
N GLU A 432 4.87 27.01 -3.83
CA GLU A 432 5.22 26.62 -5.20
C GLU A 432 6.06 25.32 -5.26
N GLY A 433 6.46 24.78 -4.11
CA GLY A 433 7.23 23.55 -3.95
C GLY A 433 8.74 23.74 -4.00
N LYS A 434 9.28 24.96 -4.13
CA LYS A 434 10.74 25.18 -4.17
C LYS A 434 11.34 25.04 -2.78
N VAL A 435 12.53 24.43 -2.72
CA VAL A 435 13.32 24.34 -1.48
C VAL A 435 13.68 25.75 -1.01
N ILE A 436 13.18 26.12 0.17
CA ILE A 436 13.52 27.37 0.86
C ILE A 436 14.81 27.17 1.65
N SER A 437 14.88 26.08 2.42
CA SER A 437 15.98 25.79 3.33
C SER A 437 16.12 24.28 3.54
N VAL A 438 17.28 23.88 4.07
CA VAL A 438 17.53 22.52 4.57
C VAL A 438 18.10 22.67 5.97
N ASN A 439 17.25 22.46 6.97
CA ASN A 439 17.58 22.66 8.38
C ASN A 439 17.81 21.31 9.07
N PHE A 440 18.56 21.31 10.17
CA PHE A 440 18.62 20.14 11.04
C PHE A 440 17.40 20.13 11.96
N LYS A 441 16.85 18.94 12.23
CA LYS A 441 15.74 18.79 13.17
C LYS A 441 16.29 18.71 14.59
N ASP A 442 15.78 19.55 15.47
CA ASP A 442 16.09 19.47 16.90
C ASP A 442 15.41 18.26 17.53
N ARG A 443 16.16 17.51 18.34
CA ARG A 443 15.65 16.34 19.07
C ARG A 443 15.35 16.70 20.53
N LEU A 444 14.18 17.32 20.73
CA LEU A 444 13.64 17.70 22.05
C LEU A 444 13.34 16.48 22.93
N ASP A 445 13.24 16.69 24.25
CA ASP A 445 12.85 15.64 25.19
C ASP A 445 11.40 15.20 24.99
N ALA A 446 10.51 16.10 24.52
CA ALA A 446 9.16 15.73 24.07
C ALA A 446 9.16 14.60 23.03
N HIS A 447 10.10 14.62 22.07
CA HIS A 447 10.23 13.55 21.07
C HIS A 447 10.65 12.23 21.72
N LYS A 448 11.65 12.29 22.62
CA LYS A 448 12.20 11.10 23.29
C LYS A 448 11.19 10.49 24.27
N LEU A 449 10.34 11.31 24.88
CA LEU A 449 9.24 10.90 25.76
C LEU A 449 8.27 10.00 25.01
N ILE A 450 7.72 10.48 23.89
CA ILE A 450 6.81 9.70 23.06
C ILE A 450 7.52 8.45 22.52
N GLU A 451 8.77 8.58 22.06
CA GLU A 451 9.57 7.44 21.60
C GLU A 451 9.67 6.32 22.65
N GLU A 452 10.05 6.62 23.90
CA GLU A 452 10.19 5.59 24.93
C GLU A 452 8.84 5.00 25.39
N PHE A 453 7.77 5.80 25.42
CA PHE A 453 6.43 5.30 25.71
C PHE A 453 5.97 4.31 24.62
N MET A 454 6.19 4.65 23.35
CA MET A 454 5.85 3.77 22.23
C MET A 454 6.71 2.51 22.22
N ILE A 455 8.00 2.61 22.53
CA ILE A 455 8.88 1.43 22.68
C ILE A 455 8.36 0.50 23.78
N LEU A 456 7.96 1.03 24.94
CA LEU A 456 7.43 0.23 26.04
C LEU A 456 6.10 -0.45 25.67
N ALA A 457 5.22 0.26 24.97
CA ALA A 457 3.96 -0.29 24.46
C ALA A 457 4.19 -1.41 23.43
N ASN A 458 5.13 -1.21 22.51
CA ASN A 458 5.57 -2.19 21.52
C ASN A 458 6.15 -3.46 22.17
N VAL A 459 6.98 -3.31 23.20
CA VAL A 459 7.49 -4.44 24.00
C VAL A 459 6.34 -5.18 24.68
N SER A 460 5.41 -4.45 25.30
CA SER A 460 4.26 -5.04 25.99
C SER A 460 3.36 -5.82 25.02
N ALA A 461 3.13 -5.32 23.81
CA ALA A 461 2.35 -6.03 22.80
C ALA A 461 3.02 -7.34 22.37
N ALA A 462 4.34 -7.32 22.16
CA ALA A 462 5.11 -8.52 21.84
C ALA A 462 5.04 -9.55 22.98
N GLU A 463 5.21 -9.12 24.24
CA GLU A 463 5.13 -10.00 25.41
C GLU A 463 3.78 -10.71 25.52
N VAL A 464 2.66 -9.97 25.42
CA VAL A 464 1.31 -10.57 25.50
C VAL A 464 1.08 -11.62 24.41
N LEU A 465 1.43 -11.30 23.17
CA LEU A 465 1.17 -12.20 22.06
C LEU A 465 2.06 -13.44 22.10
N ILE A 466 3.30 -13.32 22.60
CA ILE A 466 4.16 -14.47 22.90
C ILE A 466 3.51 -15.34 23.99
N GLU A 467 3.09 -14.76 25.11
CA GLU A 467 2.49 -15.49 26.23
C GLU A 467 1.24 -16.25 25.80
N LYS A 468 0.38 -15.59 25.01
CA LYS A 468 -0.85 -16.17 24.47
C LYS A 468 -0.63 -17.08 23.25
N LYS A 469 0.62 -17.25 22.78
CA LYS A 469 0.98 -18.03 21.58
C LYS A 469 0.20 -17.60 20.34
N SER A 470 -0.07 -16.31 20.23
CA SER A 470 -0.78 -15.72 19.09
C SER A 470 0.21 -15.41 17.96
N PRO A 471 -0.17 -15.56 16.68
CA PRO A 471 0.67 -15.12 15.58
C PRO A 471 0.98 -13.61 15.68
N LEU A 472 2.24 -13.25 15.47
CA LEU A 472 2.69 -11.85 15.46
C LEU A 472 3.84 -11.65 14.46
N LEU A 473 4.03 -10.40 14.06
CA LEU A 473 5.20 -9.97 13.29
C LEU A 473 6.16 -9.23 14.21
N PHE A 474 7.32 -9.82 14.45
CA PHE A 474 8.42 -9.17 15.14
C PHE A 474 9.08 -8.13 14.25
N ARG A 475 9.47 -7.01 14.84
CA ARG A 475 10.43 -6.09 14.24
C ARG A 475 11.81 -6.55 14.67
N VAL A 476 12.48 -7.27 13.79
CA VAL A 476 13.79 -7.88 14.04
C VAL A 476 14.89 -6.93 13.61
N HIS A 477 15.96 -6.88 14.40
CA HIS A 477 17.23 -6.26 14.04
C HIS A 477 18.36 -7.14 14.56
N GLU A 478 19.02 -7.87 13.66
CA GLU A 478 20.06 -8.83 14.03
C GLU A 478 21.40 -8.15 14.30
N GLU A 479 22.29 -8.90 14.95
CA GLU A 479 23.67 -8.46 15.15
C GLU A 479 24.38 -8.26 13.80
N PRO A 480 25.31 -7.29 13.71
CA PRO A 480 26.22 -7.18 12.58
C PRO A 480 26.95 -8.49 12.27
N SER A 481 27.20 -8.78 10.99
CA SER A 481 28.06 -9.90 10.62
C SER A 481 29.51 -9.69 11.05
N ASP A 482 30.25 -10.77 11.26
CA ASP A 482 31.66 -10.74 11.67
C ASP A 482 32.54 -9.89 10.73
N ASP A 483 32.33 -10.00 9.42
CA ASP A 483 33.05 -9.22 8.41
C ASP A 483 32.82 -7.70 8.55
N LYS A 484 31.56 -7.32 8.81
CA LYS A 484 31.19 -5.91 9.04
C LYS A 484 31.79 -5.39 10.34
N LEU A 485 31.85 -6.23 11.38
CA LEU A 485 32.48 -5.87 12.64
C LEU A 485 33.99 -5.73 12.50
N GLU A 486 34.66 -6.61 11.76
CA GLU A 486 36.10 -6.49 11.53
C GLU A 486 36.42 -5.21 10.75
N SER A 487 35.62 -4.88 9.73
CA SER A 487 35.74 -3.61 8.99
C SER A 487 35.58 -2.39 9.91
N LEU A 488 34.63 -2.44 10.86
CA LEU A 488 34.46 -1.40 11.87
C LEU A 488 35.68 -1.33 12.82
N ARG A 489 36.23 -2.47 13.24
CA ARG A 489 37.42 -2.53 14.10
C ARG A 489 38.65 -1.92 13.41
N GLU A 490 38.85 -2.22 12.14
CA GLU A 490 39.94 -1.64 11.34
C GLU A 490 39.81 -0.11 11.21
N THR A 491 38.58 0.36 10.99
CA THR A 491 38.30 1.80 10.92
C THR A 491 38.54 2.47 12.27
N ALA A 492 38.05 1.88 13.36
CA ALA A 492 38.28 2.38 14.72
C ALA A 492 39.78 2.43 15.04
N LYS A 493 40.54 1.38 14.72
CA LYS A 493 41.99 1.31 14.94
C LYS A 493 42.73 2.40 14.16
N SER A 494 42.32 2.67 12.93
CA SER A 494 42.90 3.74 12.10
C SER A 494 42.66 5.14 12.69
N ALA A 495 41.54 5.32 13.40
CA ALA A 495 41.21 6.52 14.16
C ALA A 495 41.84 6.55 15.57
N GLY A 496 42.73 5.60 15.91
CA GLY A 496 43.36 5.50 17.23
C GLY A 496 42.46 4.96 18.34
N LEU A 497 41.28 4.43 18.00
CA LEU A 497 40.31 3.85 18.92
C LEU A 497 40.37 2.32 18.94
N VAL A 498 39.85 1.69 19.99
CA VAL A 498 39.88 0.23 20.14
C VAL A 498 38.48 -0.32 20.38
N LEU A 499 38.01 -1.14 19.44
CA LEU A 499 36.85 -2.01 19.62
C LEU A 499 37.35 -3.45 19.88
N ALA A 500 37.26 -3.90 21.13
CA ALA A 500 37.83 -5.17 21.57
C ALA A 500 37.27 -6.39 20.78
N LYS A 501 38.14 -7.38 20.57
CA LYS A 501 37.82 -8.67 19.92
C LYS A 501 37.52 -9.75 20.98
N GLY A 502 36.63 -10.69 20.66
CA GLY A 502 36.38 -11.89 21.47
C GLY A 502 35.32 -11.76 22.58
N GLN A 503 34.69 -10.60 22.75
CA GLN A 503 33.49 -10.47 23.58
C GLN A 503 32.23 -10.66 22.73
N VAL A 504 31.19 -11.30 23.29
CA VAL A 504 29.85 -11.27 22.68
C VAL A 504 29.45 -9.81 22.51
N LEU A 505 29.18 -9.40 21.26
CA LEU A 505 28.92 -8.01 20.95
C LEU A 505 27.64 -7.56 21.66
N ARG A 506 27.70 -6.38 22.24
CA ARG A 506 26.54 -5.70 22.81
C ARG A 506 26.58 -4.25 22.37
N THR A 507 25.43 -3.63 22.24
CA THR A 507 25.27 -2.20 21.95
C THR A 507 26.13 -1.31 22.83
N LYS A 508 26.26 -1.63 24.14
CA LYS A 508 27.13 -0.88 25.07
C LYS A 508 28.60 -0.78 24.61
N HIS A 509 29.13 -1.79 23.90
CA HIS A 509 30.49 -1.77 23.38
C HIS A 509 30.61 -0.78 22.21
N LEU A 510 29.58 -0.71 21.36
CA LEU A 510 29.48 0.28 20.29
C LEU A 510 29.28 1.69 20.84
N ASN A 511 28.41 1.86 21.85
CA ASN A 511 28.21 3.15 22.52
C ASN A 511 29.47 3.64 23.24
N MET A 512 30.32 2.75 23.72
CA MET A 512 31.63 3.14 24.27
C MET A 512 32.54 3.68 23.16
N LEU A 513 32.62 3.00 22.02
CA LEU A 513 33.36 3.46 20.85
C LEU A 513 32.85 4.84 20.35
N LEU A 514 31.54 5.00 20.24
CA LEU A 514 30.89 6.25 19.83
C LEU A 514 31.21 7.38 20.81
N ARG A 515 31.12 7.14 22.12
CA ARG A 515 31.48 8.13 23.15
C ARG A 515 32.95 8.53 23.10
N GLN A 516 33.86 7.58 22.86
CA GLN A 516 35.29 7.89 22.70
C GLN A 516 35.57 8.74 21.45
N ALA A 517 34.76 8.59 20.40
CA ALA A 517 34.91 9.35 19.16
C ALA A 517 34.26 10.73 19.19
N ARG A 518 33.27 10.97 20.07
CA ARG A 518 32.38 12.15 20.05
C ARG A 518 33.13 13.49 19.96
N ASP A 519 34.15 13.67 20.79
CA ASP A 519 34.92 14.92 20.89
C ASP A 519 36.19 14.94 20.03
N THR A 520 36.26 14.06 19.03
CA THR A 520 37.40 13.92 18.10
C THR A 520 37.01 14.30 16.68
N GLU A 521 37.99 14.60 15.83
CA GLU A 521 37.76 14.81 14.38
C GLU A 521 37.22 13.57 13.66
N HIS A 522 37.25 12.40 14.29
CA HIS A 522 36.78 11.13 13.75
C HIS A 522 35.32 10.79 14.13
N SER A 523 34.62 11.67 14.86
CA SER A 523 33.24 11.43 15.33
C SER A 523 32.29 11.01 14.19
N GLU A 524 32.27 11.75 13.09
CA GLU A 524 31.41 11.45 11.93
C GLU A 524 31.80 10.12 11.27
N LEU A 525 33.11 9.88 11.09
CA LEU A 525 33.61 8.65 10.48
C LEU A 525 33.20 7.42 11.28
N ILE A 526 33.30 7.48 12.61
CA ILE A 526 32.97 6.37 13.51
C ILE A 526 31.46 6.16 13.59
N ASN A 527 30.65 7.23 13.65
CA ASN A 527 29.19 7.13 13.58
C ASN A 527 28.74 6.46 12.27
N MET A 528 29.26 6.92 11.12
CA MET A 528 28.89 6.37 9.81
C MET A 528 29.37 4.93 9.63
N SER A 529 30.57 4.60 10.09
CA SER A 529 31.10 3.23 10.02
C SER A 529 30.32 2.27 10.91
N THR A 530 29.91 2.73 12.10
CA THR A 530 29.05 1.96 13.01
C THR A 530 27.67 1.75 12.41
N LEU A 531 27.06 2.78 11.83
CA LEU A 531 25.77 2.65 11.14
C LEU A 531 25.84 1.65 9.99
N ARG A 532 26.88 1.72 9.15
CA ARG A 532 27.05 0.83 7.99
C ARG A 532 27.35 -0.63 8.37
N SER A 533 27.92 -0.85 9.56
CA SER A 533 28.13 -2.20 10.06
C SER A 533 26.84 -2.87 10.55
N MET A 534 25.80 -2.09 10.88
CA MET A 534 24.50 -2.65 11.28
C MET A 534 23.79 -3.39 10.15
N THR A 535 22.87 -4.28 10.52
CA THR A 535 21.91 -4.89 9.60
C THR A 535 20.70 -3.97 9.41
N GLN A 536 19.91 -4.17 8.36
CA GLN A 536 18.64 -3.46 8.23
C GLN A 536 17.59 -4.21 9.04
N ALA A 537 16.81 -3.49 9.85
CA ALA A 537 15.70 -4.09 10.58
C ALA A 537 14.55 -4.47 9.63
N TYR A 538 13.93 -5.63 9.86
CA TYR A 538 12.88 -6.21 9.00
C TYR A 538 11.74 -6.82 9.83
N TYR A 539 10.64 -7.19 9.16
CA TYR A 539 9.52 -7.90 9.81
C TYR A 539 9.68 -9.40 9.63
N SER A 540 9.54 -10.17 10.72
CA SER A 540 9.69 -11.62 10.74
C SER A 540 8.62 -12.28 11.63
N PRO A 541 8.08 -13.45 11.26
CA PRO A 541 7.26 -14.24 12.19
C PRO A 541 8.10 -14.90 13.31
N GLU A 542 9.41 -15.02 13.11
CA GLU A 542 10.35 -15.57 14.10
C GLU A 542 11.04 -14.45 14.88
N ASN A 543 11.26 -14.67 16.17
CA ASN A 543 11.89 -13.70 17.05
C ASN A 543 13.41 -13.89 17.14
N PHE A 544 14.16 -13.00 16.50
CA PHE A 544 15.62 -12.90 16.63
C PHE A 544 16.07 -11.73 17.50
N GLY A 545 15.14 -11.07 18.20
CA GLY A 545 15.40 -9.87 19.00
C GLY A 545 15.64 -8.61 18.16
N HIS A 546 15.94 -7.52 18.86
CA HIS A 546 16.23 -6.22 18.25
C HIS A 546 17.52 -5.64 18.84
N PHE A 547 18.64 -5.98 18.21
CA PHE A 547 20.00 -5.61 18.62
C PHE A 547 20.15 -4.12 18.90
N GLY A 548 19.80 -3.26 17.94
CA GLY A 548 19.94 -1.81 18.08
C GLY A 548 19.12 -1.18 19.22
N LEU A 549 18.06 -1.83 19.69
CA LEU A 549 17.28 -1.38 20.85
C LEU A 549 17.68 -2.12 22.14
N SER A 550 18.54 -3.13 22.03
CA SER A 550 18.91 -4.05 23.11
C SER A 550 17.67 -4.69 23.76
N LEU A 551 16.76 -5.18 22.91
CA LEU A 551 15.49 -5.82 23.32
C LEU A 551 15.43 -7.27 22.85
N ARG A 552 14.90 -8.16 23.70
CA ARG A 552 14.72 -9.59 23.39
C ARG A 552 13.54 -9.87 22.47
N SER A 553 12.48 -9.07 22.59
CA SER A 553 11.24 -9.20 21.81
C SER A 553 10.73 -7.79 21.52
N TYR A 554 10.44 -7.51 20.26
CA TYR A 554 9.94 -6.21 19.84
C TYR A 554 9.01 -6.38 18.64
N ALA A 555 7.83 -5.74 18.69
CA ALA A 555 6.86 -5.72 17.62
C ALA A 555 6.30 -4.30 17.51
N HIS A 556 6.07 -3.81 16.29
CA HIS A 556 5.42 -2.52 16.12
C HIS A 556 3.91 -2.67 16.35
N PHE A 557 3.37 -1.87 17.26
CA PHE A 557 1.95 -1.84 17.67
C PHE A 557 1.35 -0.43 17.56
N THR A 558 2.19 0.60 17.62
CA THR A 558 1.85 1.99 17.94
C THR A 558 1.52 2.88 16.74
N SER A 559 1.50 2.35 15.51
CA SER A 559 1.16 3.16 14.33
C SER A 559 0.37 2.41 13.24
N PRO A 560 -0.80 1.84 13.58
CA PRO A 560 -1.61 1.05 12.65
C PRO A 560 -2.26 1.86 11.52
N ILE A 561 -2.36 3.20 11.62
CA ILE A 561 -2.88 4.02 10.52
C ILE A 561 -1.91 4.00 9.32
N ARG A 562 -0.61 3.89 9.59
CA ARG A 562 0.47 4.04 8.59
C ARG A 562 1.36 2.82 8.42
N ARG A 563 1.16 1.74 9.17
CA ARG A 563 1.93 0.49 9.06
C ARG A 563 1.02 -0.73 9.17
N TYR A 564 1.03 -1.59 8.15
CA TYR A 564 0.21 -2.80 8.11
C TYR A 564 0.69 -3.85 9.15
N ALA A 565 1.98 -3.86 9.49
CA ALA A 565 2.50 -4.76 10.53
C ALA A 565 1.85 -4.51 11.89
N ASP A 566 1.63 -3.25 12.25
CA ASP A 566 0.93 -2.85 13.48
C ASP A 566 -0.53 -3.29 13.46
N LEU A 567 -1.21 -3.17 12.30
CA LEU A 567 -2.56 -3.68 12.13
C LEU A 567 -2.67 -5.19 12.38
N ILE A 568 -1.66 -5.97 11.96
CA ILE A 568 -1.59 -7.41 12.27
C ILE A 568 -1.43 -7.65 13.77
N VAL A 569 -0.60 -6.86 14.47
CA VAL A 569 -0.43 -6.94 15.93
C VAL A 569 -1.74 -6.59 16.66
N HIS A 570 -2.46 -5.57 16.20
CA HIS A 570 -3.79 -5.22 16.73
C HIS A 570 -4.77 -6.39 16.61
N ARG A 571 -4.84 -7.02 15.43
CA ARG A 571 -5.68 -8.21 15.21
C ARG A 571 -5.29 -9.38 16.12
N GLY A 572 -4.00 -9.61 16.31
CA GLY A 572 -3.50 -10.61 17.27
C GLY A 572 -3.96 -10.32 18.70
N LEU A 573 -3.92 -9.05 19.12
CA LEU A 573 -4.40 -8.65 20.44
C LEU A 573 -5.91 -8.86 20.57
N ILE A 574 -6.69 -8.51 19.55
CA ILE A 574 -8.15 -8.70 19.52
C ILE A 574 -8.52 -10.19 19.64
N SER A 575 -7.95 -11.06 18.78
CA SER A 575 -8.24 -12.51 18.84
C SER A 575 -7.82 -13.12 20.16
N SER A 576 -6.63 -12.77 20.64
CA SER A 576 -6.04 -13.40 21.82
C SER A 576 -6.72 -12.99 23.15
N HIS A 577 -7.47 -11.88 23.16
CA HIS A 577 -8.31 -11.46 24.28
C HIS A 577 -9.81 -11.74 24.07
N GLY A 578 -10.23 -12.18 22.88
CA GLY A 578 -11.63 -12.43 22.57
C GLY A 578 -12.49 -11.16 22.53
N TRP A 579 -11.94 -10.04 22.05
CA TRP A 579 -12.66 -8.76 22.01
C TRP A 579 -13.63 -8.59 20.84
N GLY A 580 -13.60 -9.50 19.85
CA GLY A 580 -14.46 -9.44 18.67
C GLY A 580 -13.99 -10.37 17.55
N ASP A 581 -14.79 -10.43 16.48
CA ASP A 581 -14.54 -11.26 15.29
C ASP A 581 -13.63 -10.56 14.25
N ASP A 582 -13.18 -9.34 14.56
CA ASP A 582 -12.30 -8.51 13.74
C ASP A 582 -10.80 -8.70 14.04
N GLY A 583 -10.47 -9.80 14.74
CA GLY A 583 -9.10 -10.26 14.97
C GLY A 583 -8.52 -11.07 13.79
N LEU A 584 -7.38 -11.74 14.02
CA LEU A 584 -6.72 -12.66 13.06
C LEU A 584 -7.55 -13.91 12.78
#